data_AF-A3MUC9-F1
#
_entry.id   AF-A3MUC9-F1
#
_cell.length_a   1.000
_cell.length_b   1.000
_cell.length_c   1.000
_cell.angle_alpha   90.00
_cell.angle_beta   90.00
_cell.angle_gamma   90.00
#
_symmetry.space_group_name_H-M   'P 1'
#
loop_
_entity.id
_entity.type
_entity.pdbx_description
1 polymer ?
#
loop_
_entity_poly.entity_id
_entity_poly.type
_entity_poly.pdbx_seq_one_letter_code
_entity_poly.pdbx_strand_id
1 'polypeptide(L)'
;MELIVPLCVPWGEFQEATIIIRENGAVAVGRTAGGFDERVIDSPEALEPLIRPYLELYDYLGAEIGRVLSLDYAPGERGDVFTWLRNHVSFIDAANGRWGRLADRMGPFSVRKHVKKVYMPYSGHALTLTYVAYPFEDAVVAAENKGKVMAIGSVAVEWGGVRVASAGIRTIAGALLLAQAAPELSNELSELKNALERFVEKFRSISPCQ
;
A
#
# COMPACT_ATOMS: atom_id res chain seq x y z
N MET A 1 -8.41 -10.30 1.22
CA MET A 1 -7.34 -9.33 0.90
C MET A 1 -6.79 -9.68 -0.48
N GLU A 2 -6.33 -8.70 -1.24
CA GLU A 2 -5.71 -8.96 -2.55
C GLU A 2 -4.36 -8.26 -2.71
N LEU A 3 -3.43 -8.90 -3.42
CA LEU A 3 -2.19 -8.29 -3.88
C LEU A 3 -2.35 -7.91 -5.36
N ILE A 4 -2.14 -6.64 -5.68
CA ILE A 4 -2.31 -6.06 -7.01
C ILE A 4 -0.94 -5.54 -7.49
N VAL A 5 -0.43 -6.15 -8.57
CA VAL A 5 0.89 -5.86 -9.13
C VAL A 5 0.75 -5.48 -10.61
N PRO A 6 0.88 -4.20 -10.97
CA PRO A 6 0.99 -3.82 -12.38
C PRO A 6 2.35 -4.25 -12.92
N LEU A 7 2.37 -4.95 -14.06
CA LEU A 7 3.62 -5.40 -14.68
C LEU A 7 4.26 -4.32 -15.55
N CYS A 8 3.48 -3.41 -16.15
CA CYS A 8 3.95 -2.32 -17.04
C CYS A 8 4.89 -2.74 -18.19
N VAL A 9 4.92 -4.03 -18.50
CA VAL A 9 5.60 -4.62 -19.67
C VAL A 9 4.69 -5.68 -20.28
N PRO A 10 4.91 -6.03 -21.56
CA PRO A 10 4.21 -7.13 -22.17
C PRO A 10 4.43 -8.44 -21.41
N TRP A 11 3.36 -9.21 -21.25
CA TRP A 11 3.40 -10.52 -20.60
C TRP A 11 2.41 -11.47 -21.29
N GLY A 12 2.92 -12.57 -21.85
CA GLY A 12 2.13 -13.43 -22.73
C GLY A 12 1.59 -12.64 -23.93
N GLU A 13 0.27 -12.62 -24.10
CA GLU A 13 -0.42 -11.84 -25.14
C GLU A 13 -0.87 -10.45 -24.68
N PHE A 14 -0.65 -10.11 -23.41
CA PHE A 14 -0.98 -8.79 -22.88
C PHE A 14 0.11 -7.79 -23.30
N GLN A 15 -0.32 -6.64 -23.79
CA GLN A 15 0.54 -5.47 -24.04
C GLN A 15 0.98 -4.84 -22.72
N GLU A 16 0.06 -4.77 -21.76
CA GLU A 16 0.26 -4.42 -20.37
C GLU A 16 -0.68 -5.28 -19.53
N ALA A 17 -0.17 -5.87 -18.46
CA ALA A 17 -0.95 -6.71 -17.55
C ALA A 17 -0.82 -6.25 -16.10
N THR A 18 -1.86 -6.50 -15.31
CA THR A 18 -1.86 -6.41 -13.87
C THR A 18 -2.18 -7.79 -13.31
N ILE A 19 -1.33 -8.28 -12.41
CA ILE A 19 -1.57 -9.52 -11.68
C ILE A 19 -2.38 -9.17 -10.43
N ILE A 20 -3.48 -9.89 -10.23
CA ILE A 20 -4.32 -9.80 -9.03
C ILE A 20 -4.33 -11.16 -8.35
N ILE A 21 -3.85 -11.21 -7.12
CA ILE A 21 -3.77 -12.42 -6.30
C ILE A 21 -4.75 -12.31 -5.15
N ARG A 22 -5.61 -13.31 -5.01
CA ARG A 22 -6.61 -13.43 -3.94
C ARG A 22 -6.40 -14.78 -3.24
N GLU A 23 -7.06 -15.01 -2.11
CA GLU A 23 -6.88 -16.25 -1.33
C GLU A 23 -7.11 -17.56 -2.13
N ASN A 24 -7.89 -17.51 -3.22
CA ASN A 24 -8.29 -18.68 -3.99
C ASN A 24 -7.68 -18.74 -5.41
N GLY A 25 -6.72 -17.88 -5.73
CA GLY A 25 -6.09 -17.90 -7.05
C GLY A 25 -5.49 -16.57 -7.49
N ALA A 26 -4.90 -16.59 -8.68
CA ALA A 26 -4.32 -15.43 -9.31
C ALA A 26 -4.87 -15.27 -10.74
N VAL A 27 -5.09 -14.02 -11.14
CA VAL A 27 -5.49 -13.66 -12.49
C VAL A 27 -4.58 -12.57 -13.04
N ALA A 28 -4.34 -12.60 -14.34
CA ALA A 28 -3.76 -11.51 -15.09
C ALA A 28 -4.88 -10.80 -15.87
N VAL A 29 -5.00 -9.49 -15.67
CA VAL A 29 -5.95 -8.63 -16.39
C VAL A 29 -5.19 -7.59 -17.19
N GLY A 30 -5.61 -7.32 -18.42
CA GLY A 30 -4.88 -6.39 -19.27
C GLY A 30 -5.42 -6.24 -20.67
N ARG A 31 -4.69 -5.47 -21.49
CA ARG A 31 -5.04 -5.23 -22.90
C ARG A 31 -4.31 -6.21 -23.82
N THR A 32 -5.02 -6.84 -24.73
CA THR A 32 -4.52 -7.68 -25.81
C THR A 32 -4.79 -7.02 -27.17
N ALA A 33 -4.36 -7.66 -28.27
CA ALA A 33 -4.70 -7.21 -29.63
C ALA A 33 -6.22 -7.21 -29.90
N GLY A 34 -6.99 -8.04 -29.20
CA GLY A 34 -8.44 -8.17 -29.36
C GLY A 34 -9.29 -7.30 -28.43
N GLY A 35 -8.69 -6.59 -27.48
CA GLY A 35 -9.43 -5.79 -26.48
C GLY A 35 -8.90 -6.00 -25.07
N PHE A 36 -9.77 -5.89 -24.07
CA PHE A 36 -9.45 -6.23 -22.68
C PHE A 36 -9.71 -7.71 -22.42
N ASP A 37 -8.82 -8.37 -21.69
CA ASP A 37 -8.90 -9.80 -21.40
C ASP A 37 -8.51 -10.09 -19.93
N GLU A 38 -8.97 -11.22 -19.42
CA GLU A 38 -8.67 -11.74 -18.07
C GLU A 38 -8.30 -13.22 -18.18
N ARG A 39 -7.15 -13.61 -17.65
CA ARG A 39 -6.64 -14.99 -17.69
C ARG A 39 -6.27 -15.49 -16.31
N VAL A 40 -6.72 -16.70 -15.99
CA VAL A 40 -6.32 -17.39 -14.75
C VAL A 40 -4.85 -17.82 -14.87
N ILE A 41 -4.10 -17.68 -13.77
CA ILE A 41 -2.74 -18.19 -13.65
C ILE A 41 -2.82 -19.51 -12.90
N ASP A 42 -2.81 -20.61 -13.65
CA ASP A 42 -3.17 -21.95 -13.15
C ASP A 42 -2.07 -22.63 -12.33
N SER A 43 -0.83 -22.10 -12.29
CA SER A 43 0.27 -22.69 -11.54
C SER A 43 1.02 -21.69 -10.65
N PRO A 44 1.24 -22.01 -9.36
CA PRO A 44 2.09 -21.21 -8.47
C PRO A 44 3.51 -21.02 -9.01
N GLU A 45 4.04 -21.99 -9.75
CA GLU A 45 5.39 -21.94 -10.34
C GLU A 45 5.52 -20.87 -11.42
N ALA A 46 4.45 -20.58 -12.17
CA ALA A 46 4.43 -19.50 -13.15
C ALA A 46 4.28 -18.12 -12.48
N LEU A 47 3.57 -18.08 -11.36
CA LEU A 47 3.29 -16.86 -10.61
C LEU A 47 4.52 -16.38 -9.82
N GLU A 48 5.21 -17.30 -9.15
CA GLU A 48 6.25 -17.01 -8.17
C GLU A 48 7.37 -16.11 -8.72
N PRO A 49 7.94 -16.33 -9.92
CA PRO A 49 8.97 -15.45 -10.46
C PRO A 49 8.50 -14.04 -10.76
N LEU A 50 7.22 -13.87 -11.11
CA LEU A 50 6.63 -12.57 -11.43
C LEU A 50 6.43 -11.73 -10.17
N ILE A 51 6.06 -12.38 -9.06
CA ILE A 51 5.61 -11.67 -7.85
C ILE A 51 6.68 -11.57 -6.78
N ARG A 52 7.67 -12.48 -6.75
CA ARG A 52 8.69 -12.56 -5.68
C ARG A 52 9.36 -11.22 -5.38
N PRO A 53 9.83 -10.42 -6.36
CA PRO A 53 10.44 -9.12 -6.07
C PRO A 53 9.49 -8.17 -5.31
N TYR A 54 8.19 -8.26 -5.61
CA TYR A 54 7.16 -7.43 -4.98
C TYR A 54 6.76 -7.95 -3.59
N LEU A 55 6.81 -9.27 -3.36
CA LEU A 55 6.67 -9.83 -2.02
C LEU A 55 7.81 -9.36 -1.11
N GLU A 56 9.05 -9.43 -1.60
CA GLU A 56 10.23 -8.95 -0.86
C GLU A 56 10.17 -7.44 -0.60
N LEU A 57 9.62 -6.68 -1.54
CA LEU A 57 9.36 -5.25 -1.36
C LEU A 57 8.35 -4.98 -0.25
N TYR A 58 7.25 -5.73 -0.18
CA TYR A 58 6.29 -5.63 0.93
C TYR A 58 6.86 -6.17 2.25
N ASP A 59 7.74 -7.17 2.22
CA ASP A 59 8.45 -7.63 3.40
C ASP A 59 9.33 -6.54 4.00
N TYR A 60 10.01 -5.78 3.14
CA TYR A 60 10.75 -4.59 3.57
C TYR A 60 9.82 -3.58 4.24
N LEU A 61 8.69 -3.23 3.61
CA LEU A 61 7.75 -2.26 4.19
C LEU A 61 7.16 -2.75 5.52
N GLY A 62 6.78 -4.02 5.59
CA GLY A 62 6.27 -4.67 6.81
C GLY A 62 7.29 -4.63 7.94
N ALA A 63 8.56 -4.94 7.65
CA ALA A 63 9.64 -4.86 8.62
C ALA A 63 9.88 -3.43 9.12
N GLU A 64 9.84 -2.42 8.26
CA GLU A 64 10.00 -1.01 8.66
C GLU A 64 8.81 -0.53 9.50
N ILE A 65 7.57 -0.87 9.12
CA ILE A 65 6.38 -0.59 9.93
C ILE A 65 6.51 -1.25 11.30
N GLY A 66 6.98 -2.51 11.34
CA GLY A 66 7.22 -3.26 12.56
C GLY A 66 8.23 -2.55 13.45
N ARG A 67 9.37 -2.14 12.88
CA ARG A 67 10.41 -1.38 13.57
C ARG A 67 9.87 -0.09 14.18
N VAL A 68 9.14 0.73 13.41
CA VAL A 68 8.57 2.01 13.88
C VAL A 68 7.54 1.79 15.00
N LEU A 69 6.73 0.75 14.89
CA LEU A 69 5.65 0.48 15.85
C LEU A 69 6.05 -0.42 17.01
N SER A 70 7.29 -0.91 17.00
CA SER A 70 7.82 -1.93 17.92
C SER A 70 6.98 -3.23 17.90
N LEU A 71 6.79 -3.77 16.69
CA LEU A 71 6.12 -5.04 16.42
C LEU A 71 7.03 -5.94 15.59
N ASP A 72 7.00 -7.24 15.87
CA ASP A 72 7.72 -8.22 15.07
C ASP A 72 6.99 -8.46 13.74
N TYR A 73 7.72 -8.35 12.64
CA TYR A 73 7.23 -8.70 11.30
C TYR A 73 7.72 -10.09 10.93
N ALA A 74 6.78 -11.02 10.71
CA ALA A 74 7.07 -12.40 10.34
C ALA A 74 6.10 -12.85 9.23
N PRO A 75 6.47 -12.72 7.95
CA PRO A 75 5.60 -13.08 6.83
C PRO A 75 5.42 -14.59 6.63
N GLY A 76 6.19 -15.42 7.34
CA GLY A 76 6.19 -16.89 7.20
C GLY A 76 7.19 -17.41 6.16
N GLU A 77 7.10 -18.71 5.85
CA GLU A 77 7.97 -19.37 4.87
C GLU A 77 7.72 -18.90 3.44
N ARG A 78 8.80 -18.79 2.67
CA ARG A 78 8.77 -18.40 1.25
C ARG A 78 8.32 -19.58 0.40
N GLY A 79 7.41 -19.34 -0.54
CA GLY A 79 6.95 -20.34 -1.53
C GLY A 79 5.44 -20.52 -1.61
N ASP A 80 4.69 -20.10 -0.60
CA ASP A 80 3.22 -20.03 -0.63
C ASP A 80 2.76 -18.58 -0.49
N VAL A 81 2.44 -17.95 -1.62
CA VAL A 81 1.94 -16.56 -1.67
C VAL A 81 0.66 -16.37 -0.87
N PHE A 82 -0.20 -17.38 -0.78
CA PHE A 82 -1.47 -17.26 -0.07
C PHE A 82 -1.25 -17.29 1.45
N THR A 83 -0.33 -18.12 1.93
CA THR A 83 0.10 -18.09 3.33
C THR A 83 0.84 -16.79 3.66
N TRP A 84 1.75 -16.34 2.78
CA TRP A 84 2.41 -15.05 2.92
C TRP A 84 1.40 -13.90 3.04
N LEU A 85 0.39 -13.88 2.15
CA LEU A 85 -0.63 -12.83 2.14
C LEU A 85 -1.41 -12.81 3.45
N ARG A 86 -1.87 -13.97 3.94
CA ARG A 86 -2.56 -14.07 5.24
C ARG A 86 -1.70 -13.57 6.40
N ASN A 87 -0.42 -13.93 6.43
CA ASN A 87 0.49 -13.48 7.48
C ASN A 87 0.73 -11.97 7.42
N HIS A 88 0.92 -11.41 6.22
CA HIS A 88 1.07 -9.96 6.04
C HIS A 88 -0.21 -9.22 6.47
N VAL A 89 -1.40 -9.73 6.14
CA VAL A 89 -2.68 -9.18 6.60
C VAL A 89 -2.73 -9.14 8.12
N SER A 90 -2.46 -10.26 8.76
CA SER A 90 -2.49 -10.40 10.22
C SER A 90 -1.54 -9.41 10.89
N PHE A 91 -0.35 -9.22 10.31
CA PHE A 91 0.59 -8.20 10.77
C PHE A 91 0.02 -6.78 10.62
N ILE A 92 -0.58 -6.44 9.47
CA ILE A 92 -1.17 -5.11 9.26
C ILE A 92 -2.34 -4.85 10.22
N ASP A 93 -3.13 -5.86 10.57
CA ASP A 93 -4.18 -5.73 11.59
C ASP A 93 -3.61 -5.45 12.98
N ALA A 94 -2.54 -6.13 13.37
CA ALA A 94 -1.82 -5.84 14.60
C ALA A 94 -1.20 -4.42 14.59
N ALA A 95 -0.61 -4.02 13.46
CA ALA A 95 -0.04 -2.71 13.23
C ALA A 95 -1.11 -1.60 13.30
N ASN A 96 -2.29 -1.82 12.72
CA ASN A 96 -3.46 -0.93 12.84
C ASN A 96 -3.83 -0.74 14.31
N GLY A 97 -3.88 -1.82 15.09
CA GLY A 97 -4.18 -1.73 16.53
C GLY A 97 -3.12 -0.95 17.32
N ARG A 98 -1.84 -1.11 16.97
CA ARG A 98 -0.73 -0.37 17.61
C ARG A 98 -0.73 1.10 17.22
N TRP A 99 -0.81 1.40 15.93
CA TRP A 99 -0.90 2.75 15.40
C TRP A 99 -2.13 3.49 15.92
N GLY A 100 -3.30 2.84 15.97
CA GLY A 100 -4.52 3.44 16.49
C GLY A 100 -4.34 4.01 17.91
N ARG A 101 -3.63 3.29 18.80
CA ARG A 101 -3.31 3.77 20.15
C ARG A 101 -2.35 4.97 20.18
N LEU A 102 -1.45 5.08 19.21
CA LEU A 102 -0.56 6.24 19.06
C LEU A 102 -1.35 7.42 18.50
N ALA A 103 -2.17 7.18 17.48
CA ALA A 103 -3.02 8.20 16.88
C ALA A 103 -4.01 8.82 17.87
N ASP A 104 -4.56 8.00 18.77
CA ASP A 104 -5.44 8.48 19.85
C ASP A 104 -4.74 9.51 20.76
N ARG A 105 -3.40 9.50 20.86
CA ARG A 105 -2.60 10.45 21.67
C ARG A 105 -2.25 11.74 20.95
N MET A 106 -2.39 11.81 19.63
CA MET A 106 -2.09 13.03 18.87
C MET A 106 -3.08 14.17 19.18
N GLY A 107 -4.26 13.84 19.74
CA GLY A 107 -5.31 14.80 20.00
C GLY A 107 -5.89 15.40 18.72
N PRO A 108 -6.66 16.51 18.84
CA PRO A 108 -7.25 17.15 17.69
C PRO A 108 -6.20 17.76 16.76
N PHE A 109 -6.37 17.55 15.45
CA PHE A 109 -5.52 18.14 14.42
C PHE A 109 -6.32 18.40 13.14
N SER A 110 -5.83 19.31 12.32
CA SER A 110 -6.33 19.57 10.97
C SER A 110 -5.15 19.66 10.02
N VAL A 111 -5.16 18.80 9.02
CA VAL A 111 -4.14 18.74 7.96
C VAL A 111 -4.83 18.99 6.64
N ARG A 112 -4.27 19.91 5.86
CA ARG A 112 -4.58 20.08 4.44
C ARG A 112 -3.30 20.50 3.74
N LYS A 113 -2.69 19.59 2.99
CA LYS A 113 -1.38 19.81 2.38
C LYS A 113 -1.37 19.40 0.93
N HIS A 114 -0.80 20.25 0.08
CA HIS A 114 -0.45 19.89 -1.29
C HIS A 114 0.79 18.98 -1.28
N VAL A 115 0.68 17.81 -1.90
CA VAL A 115 1.73 16.80 -2.00
C VAL A 115 1.95 16.49 -3.47
N LYS A 116 3.20 16.61 -3.94
CA LYS A 116 3.54 16.47 -5.37
C LYS A 116 3.20 15.10 -5.93
N LYS A 117 3.44 14.04 -5.16
CA LYS A 117 3.11 12.65 -5.50
C LYS A 117 2.64 11.94 -4.25
N VAL A 118 1.40 11.49 -4.24
CA VAL A 118 0.82 10.73 -3.13
C VAL A 118 0.85 9.25 -3.48
N TYR A 119 1.60 8.47 -2.71
CA TYR A 119 1.73 7.03 -2.85
C TYR A 119 0.82 6.29 -1.87
N MET A 120 0.22 5.19 -2.31
CA MET A 120 -0.67 4.37 -1.49
C MET A 120 -0.40 2.87 -1.68
N PRO A 121 0.54 2.27 -0.93
CA PRO A 121 0.83 0.84 -1.01
C PRO A 121 -0.28 -0.04 -0.41
N TYR A 122 -1.19 0.56 0.38
CA TYR A 122 -2.36 -0.08 0.95
C TYR A 122 -3.61 0.75 0.63
N SER A 123 -4.66 0.09 0.16
CA SER A 123 -5.95 0.73 -0.14
C SER A 123 -7.10 -0.22 0.17
N GLY A 124 -7.95 0.13 1.14
CA GLY A 124 -9.04 -0.75 1.59
C GLY A 124 -8.50 -2.10 2.05
N HIS A 125 -8.91 -3.18 1.38
CA HIS A 125 -8.47 -4.55 1.64
C HIS A 125 -7.41 -5.06 0.64
N ALA A 126 -6.68 -4.15 -0.02
CA ALA A 126 -5.68 -4.47 -1.02
C ALA A 126 -4.28 -3.97 -0.63
N LEU A 127 -3.29 -4.83 -0.85
CA LEU A 127 -1.89 -4.47 -1.05
C LEU A 127 -1.77 -4.10 -2.52
N THR A 128 -1.66 -2.81 -2.84
CA THR A 128 -1.66 -2.36 -4.23
C THR A 128 -0.41 -1.57 -4.58
N LEU A 129 0.27 -2.02 -5.62
CA LEU A 129 1.37 -1.28 -6.25
C LEU A 129 0.87 -0.35 -7.36
N THR A 130 -0.44 -0.35 -7.65
CA THR A 130 -1.05 0.51 -8.67
C THR A 130 -0.83 1.98 -8.34
N TYR A 131 -1.10 2.40 -7.10
CA TYR A 131 -0.89 3.79 -6.65
C TYR A 131 0.56 4.06 -6.20
N VAL A 132 1.46 3.13 -6.51
CA VAL A 132 2.92 3.30 -6.35
C VAL A 132 3.53 3.53 -7.73
N ALA A 133 3.11 2.74 -8.72
CA ALA A 133 3.38 2.94 -10.14
C ALA A 133 2.78 4.26 -10.66
N TYR A 134 1.52 4.51 -10.34
CA TYR A 134 0.75 5.66 -10.80
C TYR A 134 0.24 6.46 -9.59
N PRO A 135 1.11 7.24 -8.92
CA PRO A 135 0.72 8.04 -7.77
C PRO A 135 -0.22 9.18 -8.17
N PHE A 136 -1.00 9.69 -7.21
CA PHE A 136 -1.77 10.92 -7.44
C PHE A 136 -0.82 12.12 -7.48
N GLU A 137 -0.64 12.71 -8.65
CA GLU A 137 0.23 13.87 -8.86
C GLU A 137 -0.49 15.17 -8.50
N ASP A 138 0.23 16.09 -7.85
CA ASP A 138 -0.26 17.41 -7.44
C ASP A 138 -1.62 17.35 -6.70
N ALA A 139 -1.69 16.41 -5.76
CA ALA A 139 -2.88 16.13 -4.98
C ALA A 139 -2.85 16.84 -3.62
N VAL A 140 -4.03 17.00 -3.01
CA VAL A 140 -4.17 17.47 -1.64
C VAL A 140 -4.42 16.29 -0.72
N VAL A 141 -3.61 16.12 0.31
CA VAL A 141 -3.90 15.20 1.42
C VAL A 141 -4.55 16.00 2.53
N ALA A 142 -5.75 15.58 2.93
CA ALA A 142 -6.55 16.24 3.94
C ALA A 142 -6.99 15.28 5.04
N ALA A 143 -6.92 15.71 6.30
CA ALA A 143 -7.43 14.96 7.45
C ALA A 143 -7.90 15.93 8.53
N GLU A 144 -9.02 15.60 9.17
CA GLU A 144 -9.51 16.34 10.32
C GLU A 144 -9.81 15.34 11.44
N ASN A 145 -9.14 15.50 12.58
CA ASN A 145 -9.43 14.78 13.81
C ASN A 145 -9.98 15.76 14.85
N LYS A 146 -11.25 15.62 15.22
CA LYS A 146 -11.86 16.37 16.35
C LYS A 146 -11.84 15.58 17.66
N GLY A 147 -11.39 14.34 17.61
CA GLY A 147 -11.37 13.43 18.73
C GLY A 147 -10.36 13.86 19.79
N LYS A 148 -10.84 13.98 21.03
CA LYS A 148 -9.99 14.31 22.19
C LYS A 148 -9.45 13.08 22.92
N VAL A 149 -10.18 11.96 22.85
CA VAL A 149 -9.86 10.70 23.55
C VAL A 149 -9.47 9.60 22.57
N MET A 150 -10.09 9.60 21.39
CA MET A 150 -9.87 8.64 20.33
C MET A 150 -9.84 9.38 19.00
N ALA A 151 -8.89 9.06 18.14
CA ALA A 151 -8.81 9.66 16.82
C ALA A 151 -10.01 9.21 15.97
N ILE A 152 -10.73 10.16 15.37
CA ILE A 152 -11.90 9.88 14.53
C ILE A 152 -11.75 10.55 13.17
N GLY A 153 -12.19 9.86 12.13
CA GLY A 153 -12.18 10.37 10.77
C GLY A 153 -11.27 9.59 9.82
N SER A 154 -11.03 10.19 8.66
CA SER A 154 -10.25 9.62 7.58
C SER A 154 -9.24 10.62 7.04
N VAL A 155 -8.14 10.10 6.54
CA VAL A 155 -7.18 10.80 5.70
C VAL A 155 -7.63 10.61 4.27
N ALA A 156 -7.92 11.70 3.57
CA ALA A 156 -8.42 11.73 2.21
C ALA A 156 -7.35 12.25 1.26
N VAL A 157 -7.33 11.70 0.04
CA VAL A 157 -6.59 12.25 -1.09
C VAL A 157 -7.59 12.91 -2.01
N GLU A 158 -7.39 14.19 -2.27
CA GLU A 158 -8.17 14.99 -3.19
C GLU A 158 -7.34 15.29 -4.44
N TRP A 159 -7.88 14.99 -5.61
CA TRP A 159 -7.23 15.18 -6.91
C TRP A 159 -8.25 15.73 -7.91
N GLY A 160 -7.89 16.79 -8.64
CA GLY A 160 -8.84 17.47 -9.53
C GLY A 160 -10.07 18.07 -8.83
N GLY A 161 -9.96 18.38 -7.53
CA GLY A 161 -11.06 18.93 -6.72
C GLY A 161 -12.06 17.90 -6.17
N VAL A 162 -11.81 16.60 -6.37
CA VAL A 162 -12.65 15.52 -5.84
C VAL A 162 -11.85 14.57 -4.97
N ARG A 163 -12.51 13.92 -3.99
CA ARG A 163 -11.90 12.86 -3.18
C ARG A 163 -11.77 11.59 -4.02
N VAL A 164 -10.53 11.15 -4.27
CA VAL A 164 -10.22 9.97 -5.10
C VAL A 164 -9.84 8.75 -4.27
N ALA A 165 -9.33 8.95 -3.05
CA ALA A 165 -8.97 7.88 -2.14
C ALA A 165 -9.09 8.32 -0.68
N SER A 166 -9.16 7.34 0.22
CA SER A 166 -9.10 7.60 1.66
C SER A 166 -8.80 6.37 2.49
N ALA A 167 -8.25 6.61 3.68
CA ALA A 167 -8.05 5.59 4.70
C ALA A 167 -8.41 6.14 6.09
N GLY A 168 -8.81 5.27 7.02
CA GLY A 168 -9.11 5.68 8.39
C GLY A 168 -7.86 6.21 9.10
N ILE A 169 -7.98 7.25 9.93
CA ILE A 169 -6.83 7.84 10.65
C ILE A 169 -6.11 6.78 11.52
N ARG A 170 -6.85 5.81 12.05
CA ARG A 170 -6.34 4.73 12.91
C ARG A 170 -5.80 3.52 12.13
N THR A 171 -5.63 3.62 10.81
CA THR A 171 -5.09 2.55 9.97
C THR A 171 -3.69 2.89 9.47
N ILE A 172 -2.88 1.89 9.17
CA ILE A 172 -1.55 2.06 8.56
C ILE A 172 -1.63 2.77 7.21
N ALA A 173 -2.65 2.46 6.40
CA ALA A 173 -2.90 3.19 5.16
C ALA A 173 -3.12 4.70 5.43
N GLY A 174 -3.87 5.05 6.48
CA GLY A 174 -4.04 6.42 6.94
C GLY A 174 -2.76 7.03 7.48
N ALA A 175 -1.97 6.28 8.24
CA ALA A 175 -0.68 6.70 8.77
C ALA A 175 0.30 7.07 7.64
N LEU A 176 0.42 6.23 6.61
CA LEU A 176 1.28 6.48 5.46
C LEU A 176 0.82 7.68 4.63
N LEU A 177 -0.49 7.93 4.52
CA LEU A 177 -1.00 9.15 3.89
C LEU A 177 -0.69 10.40 4.74
N LEU A 178 -0.93 10.35 6.06
CA LEU A 178 -0.59 11.45 6.97
C LEU A 178 0.91 11.74 6.97
N ALA A 179 1.75 10.71 6.94
CA ALA A 179 3.20 10.83 6.92
C ALA A 179 3.70 11.64 5.72
N GLN A 180 3.04 11.55 4.56
CA GLN A 180 3.40 12.32 3.36
C GLN A 180 3.02 13.81 3.47
N ALA A 181 2.00 14.13 4.30
CA ALA A 181 1.39 15.45 4.36
C ALA A 181 1.81 16.27 5.58
N ALA A 182 1.97 15.61 6.73
CA ALA A 182 2.27 16.20 8.02
C ALA A 182 3.15 15.25 8.88
N PRO A 183 4.37 14.89 8.41
CA PRO A 183 5.30 14.04 9.16
C PRO A 183 5.68 14.62 10.53
N GLU A 184 5.52 15.93 10.74
CA GLU A 184 5.81 16.64 11.98
C GLU A 184 4.80 16.38 13.11
N LEU A 185 3.65 15.75 12.83
CA LEU A 185 2.64 15.47 13.84
C LEU A 185 3.09 14.44 14.89
N SER A 186 3.97 13.51 14.50
CA SER A 186 4.59 12.56 15.44
C SER A 186 5.90 12.03 14.88
N ASN A 187 6.79 11.55 15.75
CA ASN A 187 8.05 10.95 15.32
C ASN A 187 7.82 9.72 14.44
N GLU A 188 6.81 8.91 14.76
CA GLU A 188 6.46 7.73 13.99
C GLU A 188 6.01 8.08 12.57
N LEU A 189 5.28 9.18 12.36
CA LEU A 189 4.91 9.64 11.02
C LEU A 189 6.13 10.05 10.19
N SER A 190 7.10 10.73 10.81
CA SER A 190 8.37 11.07 10.16
C SER A 190 9.14 9.80 9.74
N GLU A 191 9.20 8.79 10.60
CA GLU A 191 9.85 7.52 10.26
C GLU A 191 9.09 6.72 9.19
N LEU A 192 7.76 6.69 9.26
CA LEU A 192 6.91 6.06 8.24
C LEU A 192 7.05 6.75 6.87
N LYS A 193 7.23 8.07 6.85
CA LYS A 193 7.53 8.81 5.61
C LYS A 193 8.83 8.31 4.98
N ASN A 194 9.89 8.19 5.78
CA ASN A 194 11.18 7.69 5.31
C ASN A 194 11.09 6.24 4.81
N ALA A 195 10.34 5.38 5.51
CA ALA A 195 10.09 4.01 5.08
C ALA A 195 9.35 3.95 3.74
N LEU A 196 8.32 4.79 3.56
CA LEU A 196 7.56 4.88 2.31
C LEU A 196 8.42 5.40 1.15
N GLU A 197 9.24 6.42 1.37
CA GLU A 197 10.14 6.95 0.34
C GLU A 197 11.14 5.88 -0.14
N ARG A 198 11.73 5.12 0.79
CA ARG A 198 12.60 3.98 0.46
C ARG A 198 11.86 2.84 -0.23
N PHE A 199 10.62 2.56 0.17
CA PHE A 199 9.78 1.58 -0.50
C PHE A 199 9.52 1.98 -1.97
N VAL A 200 9.20 3.25 -2.22
CA VAL A 200 9.02 3.77 -3.59
C VAL A 200 10.32 3.71 -4.40
N GLU A 201 11.45 4.05 -3.79
CA GLU A 201 12.77 3.92 -4.43
C GLU A 201 13.06 2.46 -4.84
N LYS A 202 12.86 1.51 -3.92
CA LYS A 202 13.03 0.08 -4.19
C LYS A 202 12.06 -0.41 -5.27
N PHE A 203 10.80 0.01 -5.23
CA PHE A 203 9.82 -0.31 -6.26
C PHE A 203 10.32 0.08 -7.64
N ARG A 204 10.82 1.32 -7.81
CA ARG A 204 11.36 1.80 -9.10
C ARG A 204 12.59 1.04 -9.58
N SER A 205 13.31 0.38 -8.67
CA SER A 205 14.50 -0.42 -9.04
C SER A 205 14.15 -1.82 -9.53
N ILE A 206 12.97 -2.34 -9.16
CA ILE A 206 12.53 -3.70 -9.51
C ILE A 206 11.37 -3.73 -10.50
N SER A 207 10.61 -2.63 -10.61
CA SER A 207 9.45 -2.52 -11.48
C SER A 207 9.79 -1.73 -12.73
N PRO A 208 9.34 -2.19 -13.91
CA PRO A 208 9.46 -1.40 -15.14
C PRO A 208 8.38 -0.29 -15.22
N CYS A 209 7.45 -0.20 -14.27
CA CYS A 209 6.53 0.93 -14.16
C CYS A 209 7.29 2.22 -13.80
N GLN A 210 7.42 3.15 -14.75
CA GLN A 210 8.10 4.46 -14.56
C GLN A 210 7.14 5.63 -14.74
#